data_AF-A0A1G4AIM0-F1
#
_entry.id   AF-A0A1G4AIM0-F1
#
_cell.length_a   1.000
_cell.length_b   1.000
_cell.length_c   1.000
_cell.angle_alpha   90.00
_cell.angle_beta   90.00
_cell.angle_gamma   90.00
#
_symmetry.space_group_name_H-M   'P 1'
#
loop_
_entity.id
_entity.type
_entity.pdbx_description
1 polymer ?
#
loop_
_entity_poly.entity_id
_entity_poly.type
_entity_poly.pdbx_seq_one_letter_code
_entity_poly.pdbx_strand_id
1 'polypeptide(L)'
;TYHRSDETLRCHLCGAQRPAPLICPQCRSPKIRWRGLGTQKVEEAVRRVLPRARVERMDSDTMTKKNRFRQVLTDFRVGRIDVLVGTQMIGKGLDFPNVTLVGMIDADLSMHIPDFRANERTFQLLVQVAGRSGRGDRSGEVVVQTFTPQAASIQFARKTDFDGFVDAELKLREQFRYPPARHLIHHLFRGPNPDKLKFVAETWARRVEAKLGGSVEIRGPSPSPIEKIKDEYRYQLWYFTNSVSKVMPGLAKLREEFTWPEGVTQVLDVDPVNLV
;
A
#
# COMPACT_ATOMS: atom_id res chain seq x y z
N THR A 1 -10.42 -5.44 3.26
CA THR A 1 -9.50 -6.45 2.69
C THR A 1 -10.13 -7.82 2.78
N TYR A 2 -9.93 -8.66 1.77
CA TYR A 2 -10.37 -10.06 1.76
C TYR A 2 -9.36 -10.96 2.47
N HIS A 3 -9.84 -11.75 3.43
CA HIS A 3 -9.07 -12.71 4.21
C HIS A 3 -9.45 -14.12 3.75
N ARG A 4 -8.48 -14.82 3.13
CA ARG A 4 -8.75 -16.12 2.47
C ARG A 4 -8.89 -17.27 3.46
N SER A 5 -8.30 -17.16 4.65
CA SER A 5 -8.31 -18.23 5.67
C SER A 5 -9.71 -18.54 6.16
N ASP A 6 -10.57 -17.52 6.24
CA ASP A 6 -11.92 -17.62 6.79
C ASP A 6 -12.99 -16.99 5.88
N GLU A 7 -12.61 -16.62 4.65
CA GLU A 7 -13.48 -16.02 3.63
C GLU A 7 -14.22 -14.75 4.11
N THR A 8 -13.58 -13.96 4.98
CA THR A 8 -14.15 -12.71 5.52
C THR A 8 -13.58 -11.46 4.85
N LEU A 9 -14.39 -10.41 4.81
CA LEU A 9 -13.96 -9.04 4.54
C LEU A 9 -13.73 -8.33 5.86
N ARG A 10 -12.50 -7.84 6.07
CA ARG A 10 -12.11 -7.09 7.27
C ARG A 10 -11.69 -5.67 6.93
N CYS A 11 -12.15 -4.70 7.71
CA CYS A 11 -11.67 -3.33 7.65
C CYS A 11 -10.51 -3.14 8.64
N HIS A 12 -9.31 -2.83 8.14
CA HIS A 12 -8.14 -2.60 9.00
C HIS A 12 -8.06 -1.19 9.59
N LEU A 13 -9.06 -0.34 9.31
CA LEU A 13 -9.17 1.00 9.89
C LEU A 13 -10.13 1.00 11.09
N CYS A 14 -11.33 0.44 10.95
CA CYS A 14 -12.35 0.42 12.01
C CYS A 14 -12.58 -0.95 12.65
N GLY A 15 -11.97 -2.02 12.15
CA GLY A 15 -12.14 -3.37 12.68
C GLY A 15 -13.40 -4.10 12.22
N ALA A 16 -14.31 -3.46 11.48
CA ALA A 16 -15.55 -4.08 11.01
C ALA A 16 -15.28 -5.33 10.15
N GLN A 17 -16.11 -6.36 10.33
CA GLN A 17 -16.00 -7.64 9.62
C GLN A 17 -17.34 -8.05 9.02
N ARG A 18 -17.30 -8.69 7.85
CA ARG A 18 -18.47 -9.30 7.21
C ARG A 18 -18.06 -10.50 6.35
N PRO A 19 -18.94 -11.46 6.05
CA PRO A 19 -18.65 -12.51 5.08
C PRO A 19 -18.34 -11.92 3.70
N ALA A 20 -17.44 -12.55 2.96
CA ALA A 20 -17.23 -12.20 1.55
C ALA A 20 -18.44 -12.65 0.71
N PRO A 21 -18.99 -11.77 -0.16
CA PRO A 21 -20.09 -12.17 -1.03
C PRO A 21 -19.61 -13.26 -2.01
N LEU A 22 -20.42 -14.31 -2.19
CA LEU A 22 -20.17 -15.34 -3.20
C LEU A 22 -20.52 -14.87 -4.61
N ILE A 23 -21.41 -13.89 -4.72
CA ILE A 23 -21.96 -13.37 -5.96
C ILE A 23 -21.90 -11.84 -5.91
N CYS A 24 -21.51 -11.21 -7.02
CA CYS A 24 -21.47 -9.76 -7.10
C CYS A 24 -22.88 -9.17 -6.88
N PRO A 25 -23.08 -8.26 -5.91
CA PRO A 25 -24.41 -7.71 -5.62
C PRO A 25 -24.95 -6.81 -6.75
N GLN A 26 -24.09 -6.33 -7.65
CA GLN A 26 -24.47 -5.44 -8.76
C GLN A 26 -24.79 -6.23 -10.04
N CYS A 27 -23.89 -7.13 -10.49
CA CYS A 27 -24.03 -7.83 -11.76
C CYS A 27 -24.40 -9.31 -11.65
N ARG A 28 -24.52 -9.84 -10.43
CA ARG A 28 -24.84 -11.24 -10.13
C ARG A 28 -23.85 -12.29 -10.67
N SER A 29 -22.65 -11.86 -11.09
CA SER A 29 -21.60 -12.78 -11.50
C SER A 29 -20.97 -13.49 -10.29
N PRO A 30 -20.74 -14.81 -10.35
CA PRO A 30 -19.98 -15.54 -9.33
C PRO A 30 -18.46 -15.42 -9.52
N LYS A 31 -18.00 -14.80 -10.62
CA LYS A 31 -16.57 -14.73 -10.98
C LYS A 31 -15.85 -13.58 -10.26
N ILE A 32 -15.94 -13.52 -8.93
CA ILE A 32 -15.24 -12.50 -8.14
C ILE A 32 -13.77 -12.89 -8.02
N ARG A 33 -12.89 -11.97 -8.41
CA ARG A 33 -11.43 -12.14 -8.28
C ARG A 33 -10.94 -11.39 -7.04
N TRP A 34 -10.38 -12.12 -6.09
CA TRP A 34 -9.89 -11.57 -4.83
C TRP A 34 -8.39 -11.24 -4.82
N ARG A 35 -7.66 -11.56 -5.90
CA ARG A 35 -6.22 -11.33 -6.04
C ARG A 35 -5.92 -10.76 -7.42
N GLY A 36 -4.94 -9.87 -7.48
CA GLY A 36 -4.34 -9.45 -8.75
C GLY A 36 -3.32 -10.45 -9.28
N LEU A 37 -2.74 -10.08 -10.42
CA LEU A 37 -1.74 -10.90 -11.12
C LEU A 37 -0.37 -10.74 -10.46
N GLY A 38 0.25 -11.86 -10.07
CA GLY A 38 1.64 -11.86 -9.61
C GLY A 38 2.62 -11.64 -10.78
N THR A 39 3.79 -11.07 -10.49
CA THR A 39 4.86 -10.81 -11.46
C THR A 39 5.25 -12.07 -12.25
N GLN A 40 5.23 -13.24 -11.63
CA GLN A 40 5.47 -14.53 -12.28
C GLN A 40 4.44 -14.83 -13.40
N LYS A 41 3.14 -14.60 -13.16
CA LYS A 41 2.11 -14.83 -14.18
C LYS A 41 2.24 -13.86 -15.35
N VAL A 42 2.67 -12.64 -15.07
CA VAL A 42 2.97 -11.63 -16.10
C VAL A 42 4.17 -12.08 -16.93
N GLU A 43 5.26 -12.53 -16.29
CA GLU A 43 6.44 -13.08 -16.97
C GLU A 43 6.07 -14.26 -17.90
N GLU A 44 5.28 -15.22 -17.41
CA GLU A 44 4.79 -16.37 -18.20
C GLU A 44 3.96 -15.92 -19.41
N ALA A 45 3.08 -14.93 -19.23
CA ALA A 45 2.27 -14.39 -20.32
C ALA A 45 3.12 -13.66 -21.37
N VAL A 46 4.08 -12.84 -20.92
CA VAL A 46 5.02 -12.14 -21.82
C VAL A 46 5.84 -13.13 -22.62
N ARG A 47 6.41 -14.17 -22.00
CA ARG A 47 7.18 -15.21 -22.71
C ARG A 47 6.34 -15.98 -23.73
N ARG A 48 5.05 -16.17 -23.46
CA ARG A 48 4.13 -16.81 -24.41
C ARG A 48 3.84 -15.94 -25.63
N VAL A 49 3.62 -14.64 -25.42
CA VAL A 49 3.29 -13.68 -26.50
C VAL A 49 4.53 -13.25 -27.28
N LEU A 50 5.68 -13.14 -26.60
CA LEU A 50 6.97 -12.72 -27.16
C LEU A 50 8.03 -13.81 -26.94
N PRO A 51 7.93 -14.97 -27.64
CA PRO A 51 8.79 -16.13 -27.39
C PRO A 51 10.27 -15.90 -27.72
N ARG A 52 10.58 -14.85 -28.51
CA ARG A 52 11.96 -14.49 -28.88
C ARG A 52 12.57 -13.41 -27.99
N ALA A 53 11.78 -12.76 -27.14
CA ALA A 53 12.26 -11.69 -26.28
C ALA A 53 13.02 -12.25 -25.08
N ARG A 54 14.12 -11.60 -24.69
CA ARG A 54 14.85 -11.89 -23.46
C ARG A 54 14.12 -11.19 -22.31
N VAL A 55 13.34 -11.98 -21.58
CA VAL A 55 12.49 -11.51 -20.48
C VAL A 55 13.12 -11.86 -19.14
N GLU A 56 13.37 -10.84 -18.31
CA GLU A 56 13.86 -11.02 -16.95
C GLU A 56 12.85 -10.46 -15.93
N ARG A 57 12.72 -11.14 -14.78
CA ARG A 57 11.85 -10.72 -13.68
C ARG A 57 12.65 -10.10 -12.52
N MET A 58 12.22 -8.93 -12.08
CA MET A 58 12.81 -8.17 -10.98
C MET A 58 11.77 -7.87 -9.89
N ASP A 59 11.83 -8.61 -8.79
CA ASP A 59 11.07 -8.31 -7.58
C ASP A 59 11.87 -8.66 -6.32
N SER A 60 11.28 -8.39 -5.16
CA SER A 60 11.92 -8.53 -3.85
C SER A 60 12.40 -9.97 -3.59
N ASP A 61 11.70 -10.96 -4.16
CA ASP A 61 11.99 -12.37 -3.96
C ASP A 61 13.14 -12.85 -4.86
N THR A 62 13.26 -12.31 -6.09
CA THR A 62 14.36 -12.65 -7.00
C THR A 62 15.67 -11.89 -6.74
N MET A 63 15.62 -10.80 -5.97
CA MET A 63 16.73 -9.84 -5.80
C MET A 63 17.42 -9.89 -4.42
N THR A 64 17.59 -11.08 -3.85
CA THR A 64 18.26 -11.29 -2.56
C THR A 64 19.76 -10.97 -2.55
N LYS A 65 20.39 -10.83 -3.72
CA LYS A 65 21.81 -10.45 -3.86
C LYS A 65 21.95 -9.09 -4.54
N LYS A 66 22.53 -8.09 -3.85
CA LYS A 66 22.78 -6.72 -4.39
C LYS A 66 23.47 -6.71 -5.76
N ASN A 67 24.36 -7.68 -6.02
CA ASN A 67 25.08 -7.76 -7.29
C ASN A 67 24.17 -8.16 -8.46
N ARG A 68 23.20 -9.05 -8.26
CA ARG A 68 22.26 -9.47 -9.31
C ARG A 68 21.38 -8.31 -9.75
N PHE A 69 20.91 -7.50 -8.80
CA PHE A 69 20.10 -6.32 -9.09
C PHE A 69 20.82 -5.36 -10.04
N ARG A 70 22.06 -4.97 -9.72
CA ARG A 70 22.86 -4.09 -10.58
C ARG A 70 23.17 -4.69 -11.94
N GLN A 71 23.43 -6.00 -11.98
CA GLN A 71 23.71 -6.71 -13.22
C GLN A 71 22.51 -6.68 -14.17
N VAL A 72 21.32 -7.06 -13.70
CA VAL A 72 20.09 -7.06 -14.52
C VAL A 72 19.78 -5.66 -15.04
N LEU A 73 19.96 -4.62 -14.22
CA LEU A 73 19.77 -3.24 -14.67
C LEU A 73 20.79 -2.80 -15.72
N THR A 74 22.05 -3.21 -15.56
CA THR A 74 23.10 -2.96 -16.55
C THR A 74 22.77 -3.66 -17.86
N ASP A 75 22.45 -4.95 -17.80
CA ASP A 75 22.09 -5.77 -18.95
C ASP A 75 20.85 -5.22 -19.68
N PHE A 76 19.84 -4.76 -18.94
CA PHE A 76 18.67 -4.09 -19.52
C PHE A 76 19.04 -2.77 -20.19
N ARG A 77 19.86 -1.94 -19.53
CA ARG A 77 20.30 -0.64 -20.07
C ARG A 77 21.08 -0.79 -21.39
N VAL A 78 21.95 -1.81 -21.50
CA VAL A 78 22.75 -2.07 -22.71
C VAL A 78 22.01 -2.92 -23.75
N GLY A 79 20.72 -3.24 -23.53
CA GLY A 79 19.91 -3.98 -24.48
C GLY A 79 20.24 -5.49 -24.56
N ARG A 80 20.75 -6.08 -23.48
CA ARG A 80 20.86 -7.55 -23.32
C ARG A 80 19.56 -8.19 -22.82
N ILE A 81 18.65 -7.40 -22.27
CA ILE A 81 17.31 -7.79 -21.86
C ILE A 81 16.34 -6.91 -22.65
N ASP A 82 15.31 -7.52 -23.24
CA ASP A 82 14.33 -6.82 -24.07
C ASP A 82 13.12 -6.39 -23.26
N VAL A 83 12.71 -7.21 -22.28
CA VAL A 83 11.56 -6.94 -21.42
C VAL A 83 11.93 -7.18 -19.97
N LEU A 84 11.69 -6.18 -19.12
CA LEU A 84 11.86 -6.28 -17.67
C LEU A 84 10.48 -6.28 -17.01
N VAL A 85 10.13 -7.38 -16.35
CA VAL A 85 8.88 -7.52 -15.59
C VAL A 85 9.19 -7.32 -14.11
N GLY A 86 8.46 -6.45 -13.42
CA GLY A 86 8.68 -6.33 -11.99
C GLY A 86 7.74 -5.35 -11.30
N THR A 87 8.06 -5.08 -10.04
CA THR A 87 7.27 -4.18 -9.18
C THR A 87 7.78 -2.74 -9.27
N GLN A 88 7.23 -1.87 -8.42
CA GLN A 88 7.58 -0.45 -8.30
C GLN A 88 9.10 -0.17 -8.16
N MET A 89 9.91 -1.17 -7.77
CA MET A 89 11.36 -1.03 -7.67
C MET A 89 12.05 -0.67 -8.98
N ILE A 90 11.49 -1.05 -10.13
CA ILE A 90 12.07 -0.75 -11.46
C ILE A 90 12.04 0.75 -11.78
N GLY A 91 11.04 1.48 -11.26
CA GLY A 91 10.83 2.89 -11.62
C GLY A 91 11.71 3.89 -10.87
N LYS A 92 12.29 3.52 -9.71
CA LYS A 92 12.98 4.46 -8.81
C LYS A 92 14.43 4.72 -9.23
N GLY A 93 14.75 5.96 -9.56
CA GLY A 93 16.13 6.45 -9.68
C GLY A 93 16.96 5.87 -10.84
N LEU A 94 16.29 5.24 -11.82
CA LEU A 94 16.95 4.57 -12.93
C LEU A 94 16.46 5.15 -14.26
N ASP A 95 17.39 5.33 -15.19
CA ASP A 95 17.12 5.88 -16.52
C ASP A 95 17.50 4.85 -17.59
N PHE A 96 16.55 4.55 -18.49
CA PHE A 96 16.70 3.53 -19.53
C PHE A 96 16.41 4.16 -20.90
N PRO A 97 17.43 4.67 -21.60
CA PRO A 97 17.24 5.43 -22.85
C PRO A 97 16.63 4.59 -23.97
N ASN A 98 16.75 3.26 -23.90
CA ASN A 98 16.20 2.34 -24.89
C ASN A 98 14.75 1.92 -24.60
N VAL A 99 14.12 2.40 -23.52
CA VAL A 99 12.75 2.04 -23.17
C VAL A 99 11.76 2.97 -23.86
N THR A 100 11.03 2.41 -24.83
CA THR A 100 9.99 3.11 -25.59
C THR A 100 8.57 2.70 -25.21
N LEU A 101 8.40 1.67 -24.38
CA LEU A 101 7.09 1.21 -23.92
C LEU A 101 7.15 0.85 -22.43
N VAL A 102 6.19 1.36 -21.66
CA VAL A 102 5.94 0.89 -20.30
C VAL A 102 4.49 0.44 -20.13
N GLY A 103 4.32 -0.77 -19.63
CA GLY A 103 3.01 -1.32 -19.28
C GLY A 103 2.81 -1.35 -17.76
N MET A 104 1.82 -0.63 -17.24
CA MET A 104 1.34 -0.79 -15.87
C MET A 104 0.18 -1.77 -15.86
N ILE A 105 0.43 -2.98 -15.38
CA ILE A 105 -0.56 -4.05 -15.30
C ILE A 105 -1.29 -3.95 -13.96
N ASP A 106 -2.63 -4.03 -14.00
CA ASP A 106 -3.49 -4.08 -12.82
C ASP A 106 -3.30 -2.88 -11.86
N ALA A 107 -3.49 -1.66 -12.39
CA ALA A 107 -3.29 -0.43 -11.61
C ALA A 107 -4.22 -0.34 -10.39
N ASP A 108 -5.37 -1.02 -10.43
CA ASP A 108 -6.33 -1.11 -9.33
C ASP A 108 -5.71 -1.71 -8.06
N LEU A 109 -4.73 -2.61 -8.19
CA LEU A 109 -4.02 -3.13 -7.02
C LEU A 109 -3.41 -2.03 -6.17
N SER A 110 -2.85 -0.99 -6.79
CA SER A 110 -2.24 0.11 -6.07
C SER A 110 -3.27 1.08 -5.48
N MET A 111 -4.40 1.29 -6.17
CA MET A 111 -5.47 2.21 -5.73
C MET A 111 -6.34 1.65 -4.61
N HIS A 112 -6.47 0.32 -4.53
CA HIS A 112 -7.38 -0.36 -3.60
C HIS A 112 -6.67 -0.97 -2.37
N ILE A 113 -5.42 -0.57 -2.11
CA ILE A 113 -4.75 -0.85 -0.83
C ILE A 113 -5.47 -0.07 0.28
N PRO A 114 -5.63 -0.62 1.49
CA PRO A 114 -6.28 0.06 2.62
C PRO A 114 -5.40 1.17 3.23
N ASP A 115 -4.96 2.11 2.40
CA ASP A 115 -4.17 3.28 2.75
C ASP A 115 -4.80 4.50 2.05
N PHE A 116 -5.13 5.56 2.79
CA PHE A 116 -5.77 6.73 2.18
C PHE A 116 -4.86 7.44 1.16
N ARG A 117 -3.55 7.18 1.19
CA ARG A 117 -2.58 7.68 0.21
C ARG A 117 -2.45 6.79 -1.03
N ALA A 118 -3.25 5.73 -1.16
CA ALA A 118 -3.19 4.80 -2.29
C ALA A 118 -3.28 5.52 -3.64
N ASN A 119 -4.27 6.41 -3.83
CA ASN A 119 -4.45 7.17 -5.07
C ASN A 119 -3.27 8.11 -5.37
N GLU A 120 -2.75 8.79 -4.35
CA GLU A 120 -1.55 9.63 -4.46
C GLU A 120 -0.35 8.81 -4.96
N ARG A 121 -0.09 7.65 -4.36
CA ARG A 121 1.01 6.77 -4.79
C ARG A 121 0.79 6.25 -6.20
N THR A 122 -0.43 5.86 -6.57
CA THR A 122 -0.75 5.44 -7.94
C THR A 122 -0.46 6.55 -8.94
N PHE A 123 -0.93 7.77 -8.65
CA PHE A 123 -0.67 8.93 -9.49
C PHE A 123 0.85 9.18 -9.64
N GLN A 124 1.60 9.19 -8.54
CA GLN A 124 3.06 9.35 -8.55
C GLN A 124 3.74 8.29 -9.41
N LEU A 125 3.33 7.03 -9.31
CA LEU A 125 3.88 5.94 -10.10
C LEU A 125 3.59 6.10 -11.58
N LEU A 126 2.36 6.49 -11.94
CA LEU A 126 1.97 6.72 -13.33
C LEU A 126 2.75 7.88 -13.95
N VAL A 127 2.84 9.01 -13.26
CA VAL A 127 3.63 10.17 -13.72
C VAL A 127 5.11 9.82 -13.80
N GLN A 128 5.64 9.09 -12.82
CA GLN A 128 7.03 8.63 -12.82
C GLN A 128 7.30 7.71 -14.02
N VAL A 129 6.43 6.75 -14.28
CA VAL A 129 6.54 5.80 -15.40
C VAL A 129 6.43 6.54 -16.74
N ALA A 130 5.47 7.45 -16.89
CA ALA A 130 5.32 8.25 -18.10
C ALA A 130 6.52 9.13 -18.36
N GLY A 131 7.12 9.67 -17.30
CA GLY A 131 8.37 10.39 -17.40
C GLY A 131 9.58 9.52 -17.77
N ARG A 132 9.51 8.18 -17.79
CA ARG A 132 10.66 7.30 -18.11
C ARG A 132 10.66 6.81 -19.55
N SER A 133 9.50 6.70 -20.17
CA SER A 133 9.39 6.41 -21.60
C SER A 133 9.66 7.69 -22.40
N GLY A 134 10.62 7.65 -23.32
CA GLY A 134 10.88 8.75 -24.25
C GLY A 134 11.82 9.86 -23.78
N ARG A 135 12.78 9.57 -22.90
CA ARG A 135 13.88 10.50 -22.52
C ARG A 135 15.00 10.62 -23.56
N GLY A 136 14.68 10.52 -24.86
CA GLY A 136 15.62 10.66 -25.97
C GLY A 136 14.88 11.03 -27.25
N ASP A 137 15.48 10.80 -28.42
CA ASP A 137 14.87 11.15 -29.72
C ASP A 137 13.66 10.28 -30.11
N ARG A 138 13.26 9.31 -29.27
CA ARG A 138 12.17 8.37 -29.57
C ARG A 138 10.99 8.63 -28.65
N SER A 139 9.80 8.75 -29.23
CA SER A 139 8.55 8.83 -28.47
C SER A 139 8.36 7.56 -27.63
N GLY A 140 8.01 7.77 -26.36
CA GLY A 140 7.62 6.69 -25.45
C GLY A 140 6.10 6.50 -25.42
N GLU A 141 5.65 5.27 -25.20
CA GLU A 141 4.25 4.93 -24.96
C GLU A 141 4.07 4.35 -23.55
N VAL A 142 2.96 4.70 -22.91
CA VAL A 142 2.55 4.14 -21.62
C VAL A 142 1.17 3.53 -21.76
N VAL A 143 1.06 2.24 -21.42
CA VAL A 143 -0.20 1.51 -21.41
C VAL A 143 -0.56 1.16 -19.98
N VAL A 144 -1.75 1.58 -19.54
CA VAL A 144 -2.26 1.32 -18.19
C VAL A 144 -3.45 0.38 -18.29
N GLN A 145 -3.36 -0.79 -17.66
CA GLN A 145 -4.47 -1.71 -17.53
C GLN A 145 -5.18 -1.46 -16.20
N THR A 146 -6.47 -1.19 -16.26
CA THR A 146 -7.30 -0.92 -15.08
C THR A 146 -8.78 -1.22 -15.34
N PHE A 147 -9.50 -1.59 -14.29
CA PHE A 147 -10.96 -1.69 -14.26
C PHE A 147 -11.64 -0.35 -13.96
N THR A 148 -10.89 0.64 -13.48
CA THR A 148 -11.39 1.96 -13.09
C THR A 148 -10.71 3.09 -13.87
N PRO A 149 -10.77 3.10 -15.22
CA PRO A 149 -10.10 4.11 -16.04
C PRO A 149 -10.47 5.55 -15.67
N GLN A 150 -11.69 5.76 -15.15
CA GLN A 150 -12.22 7.05 -14.70
C GLN A 150 -11.65 7.54 -13.35
N ALA A 151 -10.85 6.74 -12.64
CA ALA A 151 -10.29 7.16 -11.36
C ALA A 151 -9.43 8.41 -11.51
N ALA A 152 -9.48 9.32 -10.52
CA ALA A 152 -8.79 10.60 -10.55
C ALA A 152 -7.27 10.44 -10.79
N SER A 153 -6.64 9.51 -10.08
CA SER A 153 -5.22 9.18 -10.23
C SER A 153 -4.82 8.85 -11.67
N ILE A 154 -5.70 8.19 -12.44
CA ILE A 154 -5.45 7.86 -13.85
C ILE A 154 -5.75 9.05 -14.76
N GLN A 155 -6.88 9.73 -14.57
CA GLN A 155 -7.30 10.83 -15.45
C GLN A 155 -6.34 12.03 -15.37
N PHE A 156 -5.88 12.38 -14.17
CA PHE A 156 -4.89 13.44 -14.00
C PHE A 156 -3.51 12.99 -14.50
N ALA A 157 -3.09 11.74 -14.23
CA ALA A 157 -1.79 11.25 -14.69
C ALA A 157 -1.69 11.20 -16.23
N ARG A 158 -2.79 10.86 -16.92
CA ARG A 158 -2.87 10.90 -18.40
C ARG A 158 -2.51 12.27 -18.98
N LYS A 159 -2.82 13.35 -18.26
CA LYS A 159 -2.55 14.73 -18.67
C LYS A 159 -1.28 15.30 -18.03
N THR A 160 -0.62 14.54 -17.16
CA THR A 160 0.46 15.04 -16.28
C THR A 160 0.01 16.26 -15.46
N ASP A 161 -1.27 16.31 -15.10
CA ASP A 161 -1.88 17.43 -14.38
C ASP A 161 -1.69 17.24 -12.87
N PHE A 162 -0.51 17.66 -12.38
CA PHE A 162 -0.14 17.57 -10.97
C PHE A 162 -0.99 18.48 -10.09
N ASP A 163 -1.14 19.75 -10.48
CA ASP A 163 -1.85 20.75 -9.67
C ASP A 163 -3.33 20.38 -9.53
N GLY A 164 -3.98 19.96 -10.61
CA GLY A 164 -5.37 19.49 -10.58
C GLY A 164 -5.55 18.25 -9.72
N PHE A 165 -4.60 17.31 -9.74
CA PHE A 165 -4.62 16.15 -8.87
C PHE A 165 -4.52 16.55 -7.39
N VAL A 166 -3.55 17.40 -7.05
CA VAL A 166 -3.32 17.85 -5.68
C VAL A 166 -4.55 18.57 -5.13
N ASP A 167 -5.15 19.47 -5.90
CA ASP A 167 -6.36 20.18 -5.49
C ASP A 167 -7.53 19.23 -5.22
N ALA A 168 -7.74 18.24 -6.09
CA ALA A 168 -8.81 17.26 -5.94
C ALA A 168 -8.57 16.34 -4.72
N GLU A 169 -7.34 15.86 -4.54
CA GLU A 169 -6.95 14.98 -3.44
C GLU A 169 -7.02 15.70 -2.09
N LEU A 170 -6.53 16.94 -1.99
CA LEU A 170 -6.57 17.72 -0.75
C LEU A 170 -8.01 18.02 -0.30
N LYS A 171 -8.90 18.38 -1.24
CA LYS A 171 -10.34 18.55 -0.94
C LYS A 171 -10.95 17.27 -0.38
N LEU A 172 -10.61 16.12 -0.96
CA LEU A 172 -11.09 14.82 -0.47
C LEU A 172 -10.56 14.52 0.94
N ARG A 173 -9.26 14.76 1.19
CA ARG A 173 -8.65 14.53 2.51
C ARG A 173 -9.21 15.46 3.57
N GLU A 174 -9.52 16.71 3.24
CA GLU A 174 -10.19 17.63 4.13
C GLU A 174 -11.60 17.12 4.51
N GLN A 175 -12.42 16.76 3.52
CA GLN A 175 -13.77 16.22 3.73
C GLN A 175 -13.79 15.00 4.66
N PHE A 176 -12.84 14.07 4.46
CA PHE A 176 -12.74 12.85 5.28
C PHE A 176 -11.87 13.02 6.53
N ARG A 177 -11.31 14.22 6.76
CA ARG A 177 -10.41 14.54 7.88
C ARG A 177 -9.23 13.57 7.94
N TYR A 178 -8.49 13.42 6.84
CA TYR A 178 -7.21 12.71 6.76
C TYR A 178 -6.05 13.71 6.63
N PRO A 179 -4.80 13.29 6.96
CA PRO A 179 -3.63 14.14 6.75
C PRO A 179 -3.55 14.70 5.32
N PRO A 180 -3.32 16.01 5.13
CA PRO A 180 -2.77 16.94 6.11
C PRO A 180 -3.79 17.69 6.98
N ALA A 181 -5.10 17.47 6.82
CA ALA A 181 -6.12 18.20 7.59
C ALA A 181 -6.09 17.91 9.11
N ARG A 182 -5.46 16.79 9.50
CA ARG A 182 -5.16 16.43 10.88
C ARG A 182 -3.97 15.48 10.92
N HIS A 183 -3.47 15.20 12.11
CA HIS A 183 -2.40 14.24 12.36
C HIS A 183 -2.94 12.83 12.60
N LEU A 184 -2.11 11.86 12.25
CA LEU A 184 -2.39 10.44 12.46
C LEU A 184 -1.25 9.83 13.26
N ILE A 185 -1.56 9.12 14.34
CA ILE A 185 -0.57 8.39 15.13
C ILE A 185 -0.95 6.91 15.05
N HIS A 186 0.00 6.08 14.64
CA HIS A 186 -0.12 4.63 14.56
C HIS A 186 0.49 3.99 15.79
N HIS A 187 -0.29 3.18 16.50
CA HIS A 187 0.21 2.34 17.58
C HIS A 187 0.20 0.89 17.13
N LEU A 188 1.39 0.36 16.84
CA LEU A 188 1.58 -1.01 16.44
C LEU A 188 1.94 -1.88 17.64
N PHE A 189 1.22 -2.97 17.82
CA PHE A 189 1.50 -4.03 18.79
C PHE A 189 1.99 -5.26 18.03
N ARG A 190 3.02 -5.91 18.54
CA ARG A 190 3.60 -7.15 17.98
C ARG A 190 3.86 -8.18 19.05
N GLY A 191 3.66 -9.46 18.73
CA GLY A 191 4.01 -10.56 19.62
C GLY A 191 3.66 -11.92 19.04
N PRO A 192 4.09 -13.02 19.69
CA PRO A 192 3.95 -14.37 19.15
C PRO A 192 2.54 -14.96 19.29
N ASN A 193 1.71 -14.44 20.20
CA ASN A 193 0.37 -14.95 20.46
C ASN A 193 -0.71 -13.91 20.05
N PRO A 194 -1.57 -14.21 19.06
CA PRO A 194 -2.55 -13.27 18.53
C PRO A 194 -3.67 -12.94 19.53
N ASP A 195 -4.13 -13.90 20.33
CA ASP A 195 -5.20 -13.69 21.31
C ASP A 195 -4.73 -12.81 22.46
N LYS A 196 -3.50 -13.03 22.93
CA LYS A 196 -2.84 -12.17 23.91
C LYS A 196 -2.69 -10.75 23.37
N LEU A 197 -2.27 -10.61 22.11
CA LEU A 197 -2.07 -9.31 21.48
C LEU A 197 -3.38 -8.54 21.32
N LYS A 198 -4.44 -9.22 20.89
CA LYS A 198 -5.80 -8.66 20.80
C LYS A 198 -6.27 -8.16 22.16
N PHE A 199 -6.18 -9.00 23.20
CA PHE A 199 -6.59 -8.64 24.55
C PHE A 199 -5.85 -7.41 25.08
N VAL A 200 -4.53 -7.34 24.87
CA VAL A 200 -3.70 -6.19 25.26
C VAL A 200 -4.12 -4.93 24.50
N ALA A 201 -4.31 -5.03 23.18
CA ALA A 201 -4.70 -3.89 22.35
C ALA A 201 -6.09 -3.36 22.73
N GLU A 202 -7.07 -4.22 23.02
CA GLU A 202 -8.41 -3.84 23.48
C GLU A 202 -8.40 -3.22 24.88
N THR A 203 -7.59 -3.77 25.78
CA THR A 203 -7.43 -3.23 27.14
C THR A 203 -6.76 -1.85 27.09
N TRP A 204 -5.72 -1.71 26.28
CA TRP A 204 -5.05 -0.44 26.04
C TRP A 204 -6.00 0.59 25.42
N ALA A 205 -6.74 0.22 24.37
CA ALA A 205 -7.67 1.12 23.69
C ALA A 205 -8.74 1.67 24.66
N ARG A 206 -9.33 0.82 25.51
CA ARG A 206 -10.29 1.26 26.54
C ARG A 206 -9.68 2.26 27.52
N ARG A 207 -8.42 2.06 27.91
CA ARG A 207 -7.73 2.98 28.83
C ARG A 207 -7.43 4.33 28.17
N VAL A 208 -7.03 4.33 26.90
CA VAL A 208 -6.82 5.58 26.15
C VAL A 208 -8.15 6.31 25.96
N GLU A 209 -9.21 5.61 25.56
CA GLU A 209 -10.54 6.19 25.38
C GLU A 209 -11.03 6.89 26.66
N ALA A 210 -10.90 6.23 27.81
CA ALA A 210 -11.32 6.77 29.10
C ALA A 210 -10.56 8.04 29.55
N LYS A 211 -9.35 8.27 29.03
CA LYS A 211 -8.47 9.38 29.46
C LYS A 211 -8.31 10.46 28.40
N LEU A 212 -8.38 10.10 27.12
CA LEU A 212 -8.08 10.96 25.98
C LEU A 212 -9.18 10.99 24.92
N GLY A 213 -10.29 10.25 25.05
CA GLY A 213 -11.35 10.17 24.02
C GLY A 213 -11.96 11.52 23.63
N GLY A 214 -11.95 12.52 24.52
CA GLY A 214 -12.36 13.90 24.19
C GLY A 214 -11.34 14.71 23.37
N SER A 215 -10.08 14.26 23.29
CA SER A 215 -8.98 14.95 22.61
C SER A 215 -8.49 14.24 21.35
N VAL A 216 -8.84 12.97 21.18
CA VAL A 216 -8.38 12.14 20.07
C VAL A 216 -9.44 11.15 19.64
N GLU A 217 -9.64 11.03 18.33
CA GLU A 217 -10.50 9.98 17.78
C GLU A 217 -9.69 8.70 17.67
N ILE A 218 -10.18 7.63 18.31
CA ILE A 218 -9.54 6.32 18.31
C ILE A 218 -10.24 5.43 17.29
N ARG A 219 -9.46 4.74 16.43
CA ARG A 219 -9.99 3.70 15.54
C ARG A 219 -9.21 2.39 15.71
N GLY A 220 -9.95 1.30 15.76
CA GLY A 220 -9.44 -0.01 16.17
C GLY A 220 -9.75 -0.29 17.66
N PRO A 221 -9.03 -1.23 18.29
CA PRO A 221 -7.91 -1.98 17.74
C PRO A 221 -8.35 -2.95 16.64
N SER A 222 -7.45 -3.26 15.71
CA SER A 222 -7.70 -4.21 14.63
C SER A 222 -6.43 -4.95 14.25
N PRO A 223 -6.49 -6.15 13.66
CA PRO A 223 -5.35 -6.76 13.01
C PRO A 223 -4.72 -5.80 11.99
N SER A 224 -3.39 -5.76 11.92
CA SER A 224 -2.72 -5.00 10.85
C SER A 224 -3.00 -5.62 9.47
N PRO A 225 -2.96 -4.83 8.37
CA PRO A 225 -3.16 -5.35 7.01
C PRO A 225 -2.26 -6.54 6.67
N ILE A 226 -1.01 -6.52 7.15
CA ILE A 226 -0.12 -7.68 7.18
C ILE A 226 -0.16 -8.24 8.60
N GLU A 227 -0.92 -9.33 8.79
CA GLU A 227 -1.22 -9.87 10.12
C GLU A 227 -0.01 -10.52 10.81
N LYS A 228 0.99 -11.02 10.07
CA LYS A 228 2.14 -11.75 10.63
C LYS A 228 3.43 -11.46 9.86
N ILE A 229 4.52 -11.16 10.56
CA ILE A 229 5.88 -10.98 10.01
C ILE A 229 6.88 -11.65 10.94
N LYS A 230 7.78 -12.50 10.41
CA LYS A 230 8.85 -13.18 11.18
C LYS A 230 8.34 -13.82 12.48
N ASP A 231 7.25 -14.56 12.37
CA ASP A 231 6.56 -15.21 13.49
C ASP A 231 5.88 -14.33 14.54
N GLU A 232 5.88 -13.02 14.36
CA GLU A 232 5.13 -12.10 15.21
C GLU A 232 3.82 -11.66 14.54
N TYR A 233 2.71 -11.83 15.26
CA TYR A 233 1.41 -11.27 14.91
C TYR A 233 1.40 -9.77 15.14
N ARG A 234 0.58 -9.05 14.38
CA ARG A 234 0.53 -7.58 14.36
C ARG A 234 -0.90 -7.08 14.57
N TYR A 235 -1.07 -6.21 15.54
CA TYR A 235 -2.30 -5.45 15.80
C TYR A 235 -2.01 -3.97 15.79
N GLN A 236 -3.01 -3.16 15.47
CA GLN A 236 -2.86 -1.73 15.39
C GLN A 236 -4.01 -0.97 16.03
N LEU A 237 -3.70 0.22 16.53
CA LEU A 237 -4.64 1.22 16.97
C LEU A 237 -4.26 2.56 16.32
N TRP A 238 -5.25 3.30 15.84
CA TRP A 238 -5.06 4.59 15.20
C TRP A 238 -5.59 5.69 16.08
N TYR A 239 -4.82 6.77 16.19
CA TYR A 239 -5.25 7.98 16.87
C TYR A 239 -5.24 9.14 15.88
N PHE A 240 -6.39 9.76 15.69
CA PHE A 240 -6.52 10.90 14.82
C PHE A 240 -6.69 12.17 15.66
N THR A 241 -5.79 13.15 15.51
CA THR A 241 -5.77 14.35 16.35
C THR A 241 -5.42 15.60 15.54
N ASN A 242 -5.87 16.77 15.99
CA ASN A 242 -5.48 18.06 15.41
C ASN A 242 -4.15 18.57 15.97
N SER A 243 -3.59 17.95 17.03
CA SER A 243 -2.38 18.42 17.70
C SER A 243 -1.63 17.27 18.36
N VAL A 244 -0.56 16.79 17.69
CA VAL A 244 0.34 15.75 18.24
C VAL A 244 0.90 16.17 19.60
N SER A 245 1.35 17.42 19.72
CA SER A 245 1.94 17.98 20.94
C SER A 245 1.03 17.92 22.17
N LYS A 246 -0.31 17.95 22.00
CA LYS A 246 -1.28 17.86 23.10
C LYS A 246 -1.57 16.41 23.49
N VAL A 247 -1.55 15.48 22.54
CA VAL A 247 -1.92 14.08 22.76
C VAL A 247 -0.74 13.22 23.20
N MET A 248 0.45 13.46 22.63
CA MET A 248 1.64 12.63 22.88
C MET A 248 2.06 12.55 24.36
N PRO A 249 2.06 13.65 25.14
CA PRO A 249 2.38 13.56 26.57
C PRO A 249 1.39 12.66 27.34
N GLY A 250 0.10 12.73 27.01
CA GLY A 250 -0.92 11.88 27.59
C GLY A 250 -0.72 10.41 27.24
N LEU A 251 -0.43 10.10 25.97
CA LEU A 251 -0.11 8.74 25.54
C LEU A 251 1.17 8.20 26.20
N ALA A 252 2.22 9.02 26.32
CA ALA A 252 3.46 8.65 26.98
C ALA A 252 3.24 8.28 28.45
N LYS A 253 2.53 9.14 29.20
CA LYS A 253 2.18 8.88 30.60
C LYS A 253 1.38 7.59 30.77
N LEU A 254 0.35 7.38 29.93
CA LEU A 254 -0.44 6.15 29.98
C LEU A 254 0.42 4.91 29.69
N ARG A 255 1.41 5.02 28.80
CA ARG A 255 2.30 3.91 28.44
C ARG A 255 3.23 3.53 29.58
N GLU A 256 3.70 4.50 30.35
CA GLU A 256 4.52 4.29 31.55
C GLU A 256 3.71 3.65 32.68
N GLU A 257 2.45 4.07 32.86
CA GLU A 257 1.53 3.50 33.86
C GLU A 257 1.01 2.10 33.49
N PHE A 258 1.15 1.69 32.24
CA PHE A 258 0.60 0.43 31.75
C PHE A 258 1.62 -0.70 31.86
N THR A 259 1.24 -1.76 32.58
CA THR A 259 2.06 -2.97 32.68
C THR A 259 1.96 -3.80 31.41
N TRP A 260 2.96 -3.67 30.53
CA TRP A 260 3.04 -4.43 29.29
C TRP A 260 3.34 -5.91 29.56
N PRO A 261 2.51 -6.85 29.08
CA PRO A 261 2.81 -8.26 29.25
C PRO A 261 4.06 -8.71 28.50
N GLU A 262 4.75 -9.71 29.03
CA GLU A 262 5.95 -10.28 28.41
C GLU A 262 5.67 -10.76 26.97
N GLY A 263 6.62 -10.53 26.07
CA GLY A 263 6.51 -10.91 24.66
C GLY A 263 5.61 -10.00 23.81
N VAL A 264 5.07 -8.90 24.37
CA VAL A 264 4.39 -7.86 23.60
C VAL A 264 5.31 -6.65 23.42
N THR A 265 5.61 -6.33 22.17
CA THR A 265 6.32 -5.11 21.79
C THR A 265 5.32 -4.09 21.23
N GLN A 266 5.40 -2.84 21.66
CA GLN A 266 4.61 -1.74 21.09
C GLN A 266 5.49 -0.64 20.49
N VAL A 267 4.99 -0.01 19.42
CA VAL A 267 5.65 1.08 18.70
C VAL A 267 4.62 2.16 18.37
N LEU A 268 4.91 3.40 18.72
CA LEU A 268 4.18 4.57 18.23
C LEU A 268 4.92 5.21 17.06
N ASP A 269 4.21 5.43 15.97
CA ASP A 269 4.68 6.14 14.78
C ASP A 269 3.78 7.35 14.53
N VAL A 270 4.36 8.55 14.55
CA VAL A 270 3.65 9.82 14.42
C VAL A 270 3.71 10.27 12.96
N ASP A 271 2.56 10.60 12.40
CA ASP A 271 2.37 10.95 11.00
C ASP A 271 2.99 9.91 10.04
N PRO A 272 2.60 8.64 10.18
CA PRO A 272 3.17 7.55 9.39
C PRO A 272 2.92 7.79 7.91
N VAL A 273 3.97 7.59 7.12
CA VAL A 273 3.92 7.73 5.66
C VAL A 273 3.30 6.49 5.03
N ASN A 274 3.49 5.30 5.62
CA ASN A 274 2.97 4.02 5.13
C ASN A 274 2.09 3.36 6.19
N LEU A 275 0.88 2.93 5.80
CA LEU A 275 -0.11 2.34 6.72
C LEU A 275 -0.23 0.81 6.63
N VAL A 276 0.59 0.18 5.78
CA VAL A 276 0.62 -1.26 5.49
C VAL A 276 2.02 -1.80 5.72
#